data_AF-A0A7V2YYY5-F1
#
_entry.id   AF-A0A7V2YYY5-F1
#
_cell.length_a   1.000
_cell.length_b   1.000
_cell.length_c   1.000
_cell.angle_alpha   90.00
_cell.angle_beta   90.00
_cell.angle_gamma   90.00
#
_symmetry.space_group_name_H-M   'P 1'
#
loop_
_entity.id
_entity.type
_entity.pdbx_description
1 polymer ?
#
loop_
_entity_poly.entity_id
_entity_poly.type
_entity_poly.pdbx_seq_one_letter_code
_entity_poly.pdbx_strand_id
1 'polypeptide(L)'
;MNRVAFLLALGLGYYCSALLGWAMASMGGVAVVSPAAGVALGALYAWGMGIWPVLFVADLLANQVGTTLAWPNILHSLSNTLGPALGAVALKALSKRETEPFGCVRNAFVFIAVSVLSAASVSAVGGVCKLELNGVLLASQRLDTWLKMFTSDAIGALVVTPALLTWVRSAGRIRLRLFTTVEPLSILAVVLAIAWTLFAHQHHELMAGWPLALAFFPCMLWAAIRTPTVVLVSLIPLVAGLALTGTINGLGPFGVMYFRHSV
;
A
#
# COMPACT_ATOMS: atom_id res chain seq x y z
N MET A 1 13.05 1.36 -23.34
CA MET A 1 13.09 2.39 -22.28
C MET A 1 14.50 2.41 -21.72
N ASN A 2 15.17 3.57 -21.69
CA ASN A 2 16.52 3.68 -21.14
C ASN A 2 16.53 3.31 -19.66
N ARG A 3 17.56 2.59 -19.19
CA ARG A 3 17.69 2.14 -17.79
C ARG A 3 17.57 3.28 -16.79
N VAL A 4 18.13 4.44 -17.13
CA VAL A 4 18.03 5.67 -16.31
C VAL A 4 16.58 6.15 -16.19
N ALA A 5 15.84 6.23 -17.30
CA ALA A 5 14.44 6.65 -17.29
C ALA A 5 13.55 5.69 -16.46
N PHE A 6 13.83 4.39 -16.52
CA PHE A 6 13.16 3.40 -15.67
C PHE A 6 13.42 3.66 -14.17
N LEU A 7 14.68 3.83 -13.78
CA LEU A 7 15.05 4.09 -12.38
C LEU A 7 14.46 5.40 -11.86
N LEU A 8 14.44 6.45 -12.68
CA LEU A 8 13.80 7.73 -12.34
C LEU A 8 12.29 7.57 -12.15
N ALA A 9 11.60 6.87 -13.06
CA ALA A 9 10.17 6.62 -12.92
C ALA A 9 9.84 5.79 -11.67
N LEU A 10 10.67 4.78 -11.36
CA LEU A 10 10.52 3.96 -10.16
C LEU A 10 10.73 4.78 -8.88
N GLY A 11 11.80 5.58 -8.82
CA GLY A 11 12.08 6.47 -7.70
C GLY A 11 10.97 7.49 -7.49
N LEU A 12 10.46 8.09 -8.56
CA LEU A 12 9.33 9.02 -8.51
C LEU A 12 8.04 8.34 -8.02
N GLY A 13 7.74 7.14 -8.54
CA GLY A 13 6.57 6.37 -8.09
C GLY A 13 6.65 6.00 -6.61
N TYR A 14 7.82 5.61 -6.13
CA TYR A 14 8.06 5.38 -4.71
C TYR A 14 7.90 6.66 -3.88
N TYR A 15 8.53 7.76 -4.30
CA TYR A 15 8.44 9.05 -3.62
C TYR A 15 6.99 9.53 -3.49
N CYS A 16 6.21 9.48 -4.57
CA CYS A 16 4.77 9.82 -4.53
C CYS A 16 3.99 8.88 -3.60
N SER A 17 4.32 7.59 -3.58
CA SER A 17 3.70 6.61 -2.67
C SER A 17 4.00 6.91 -1.20
N ALA A 18 5.22 7.36 -0.91
CA ALA A 18 5.61 7.79 0.43
C ALA A 18 4.86 9.06 0.84
N LEU A 19 4.78 10.07 -0.04
CA LEU A 19 4.03 11.30 0.22
C LEU A 19 2.53 11.05 0.46
N LEU A 20 1.94 10.11 -0.27
CA LEU A 20 0.56 9.67 -0.02
C LEU A 20 0.41 9.08 1.39
N GLY A 21 1.35 8.24 1.82
CA GLY A 21 1.40 7.75 3.20
C GLY A 21 1.46 8.89 4.23
N TRP A 22 2.32 9.88 4.00
CA TRP A 22 2.41 11.08 4.85
C TRP A 22 1.11 11.88 4.92
N ALA A 23 0.44 12.06 3.79
CA ALA A 23 -0.85 12.75 3.74
C ALA A 23 -1.96 12.00 4.52
N MET A 24 -1.89 10.66 4.57
CA MET A 24 -2.80 9.85 5.38
C MET A 24 -2.41 9.89 6.88
N ALA A 25 -1.12 9.93 7.18
CA ALA A 25 -0.58 10.02 8.54
C ALA A 25 -0.94 11.34 9.23
N SER A 26 -0.88 12.47 8.51
CA SER A 26 -1.18 13.79 9.06
C SER A 26 -2.64 13.95 9.53
N MET A 27 -3.54 13.04 9.17
CA MET A 27 -4.95 13.05 9.57
C MET A 27 -5.24 12.23 10.84
N GLY A 28 -4.26 11.50 11.42
CA GLY A 28 -4.51 10.61 12.56
C GLY A 28 -3.28 9.97 13.23
N GLY A 29 -2.06 10.47 12.96
CA GLY A 29 -0.81 9.95 13.51
C GLY A 29 -0.05 9.07 12.52
N VAL A 30 -0.23 7.75 12.57
CA VAL A 30 0.43 6.80 11.65
C VAL A 30 -0.49 6.53 10.46
N ALA A 31 0.06 6.50 9.24
CA ALA A 31 -0.71 6.16 8.04
C ALA A 31 -1.38 4.79 8.24
N VAL A 32 -2.65 4.63 7.87
CA VAL A 32 -3.34 3.32 8.00
C VAL A 32 -2.80 2.30 7.01
N VAL A 33 -2.32 2.77 5.85
CA VAL A 33 -1.69 1.95 4.81
C VAL A 33 -0.44 2.68 4.34
N SER A 34 0.66 1.94 4.14
CA SER A 34 1.91 2.46 3.59
C SER A 34 2.08 1.99 2.13
N PRO A 35 1.69 2.80 1.12
CA PRO A 35 1.84 2.40 -0.28
C PRO A 35 3.31 2.20 -0.66
N ALA A 36 4.20 2.99 -0.06
CA ALA A 36 5.64 2.89 -0.26
C ALA A 36 6.20 1.51 0.12
N ALA A 37 5.77 0.92 1.24
CA ALA A 37 6.22 -0.40 1.68
C ALA A 37 5.90 -1.49 0.65
N GLY A 38 4.70 -1.48 0.08
CA GLY A 38 4.33 -2.45 -0.96
C GLY A 38 4.97 -2.19 -2.32
N VAL A 39 5.20 -0.93 -2.69
CA VAL A 39 6.02 -0.61 -3.88
C VAL A 39 7.46 -1.11 -3.69
N ALA A 40 8.06 -0.93 -2.51
CA ALA A 40 9.42 -1.37 -2.21
C ALA A 40 9.57 -2.88 -2.42
N LEU A 41 8.69 -3.66 -1.76
CA LEU A 41 8.74 -5.10 -1.77
C LEU A 41 8.48 -5.65 -3.17
N GLY A 42 7.43 -5.14 -3.84
CA GLY A 42 7.09 -5.54 -5.21
C GLY A 42 8.19 -5.20 -6.20
N ALA A 43 8.80 -4.02 -6.08
CA ALA A 43 9.87 -3.61 -6.97
C ALA A 43 11.14 -4.45 -6.78
N LEU A 44 11.58 -4.66 -5.54
CA LEU A 44 12.77 -5.47 -5.22
C LEU A 44 12.57 -6.94 -5.62
N TYR A 45 11.34 -7.43 -5.49
CA TYR A 45 10.98 -8.74 -5.99
C TYR A 45 11.01 -8.79 -7.52
N ALA A 46 10.38 -7.85 -8.23
CA ALA A 46 10.28 -7.86 -9.69
C ALA A 46 11.60 -7.59 -10.41
N TRP A 47 12.35 -6.58 -9.97
CA TRP A 47 13.54 -6.08 -10.68
C TRP A 47 14.86 -6.36 -9.96
N GLY A 48 14.81 -7.02 -8.79
CA GLY A 48 15.98 -7.50 -8.07
C GLY A 48 16.59 -6.47 -7.12
N MET A 49 17.67 -6.85 -6.44
CA MET A 49 18.27 -6.02 -5.39
C MET A 49 18.94 -4.75 -5.91
N GLY A 50 19.36 -4.70 -7.17
CA GLY A 50 20.13 -3.55 -7.72
C GLY A 50 19.41 -2.21 -7.73
N ILE A 51 18.09 -2.17 -7.46
CA ILE A 51 17.30 -0.93 -7.37
C ILE A 51 17.23 -0.35 -5.95
N TRP A 52 17.73 -1.05 -4.93
CA TRP A 52 17.65 -0.61 -3.53
C TRP A 52 18.17 0.82 -3.31
N PRO A 53 19.25 1.32 -3.97
CA PRO A 53 19.72 2.69 -3.74
C PRO A 53 18.71 3.73 -4.19
N VAL A 54 17.92 3.43 -5.23
CA VAL A 54 16.90 4.34 -5.75
C VAL A 54 15.74 4.47 -4.76
N LEU A 55 15.31 3.36 -4.15
CA LEU A 55 14.27 3.35 -3.13
C LEU A 55 14.73 4.09 -1.87
N PHE A 56 15.96 3.84 -1.43
CA PHE A 56 16.57 4.53 -0.30
C PHE A 56 16.62 6.04 -0.50
N VAL A 57 17.12 6.51 -1.66
CA VAL A 57 17.19 7.95 -1.96
C VAL A 57 15.79 8.56 -2.05
N ALA A 58 14.83 7.87 -2.68
CA ALA A 58 13.46 8.34 -2.78
C ALA A 58 12.79 8.48 -1.40
N ASP A 59 12.96 7.49 -0.52
CA ASP A 59 12.46 7.55 0.87
C ASP A 59 13.11 8.67 1.66
N LEU A 60 14.43 8.81 1.55
CA LEU A 60 15.20 9.83 2.25
C LEU A 60 14.79 11.25 1.83
N LEU A 61 14.50 11.46 0.54
CA LEU A 61 13.96 12.72 0.03
C LEU A 61 12.53 12.97 0.53
N ALA A 62 11.68 11.94 0.56
CA ALA A 62 10.31 12.07 1.07
C ALA A 62 10.30 12.46 2.56
N ASN A 63 11.18 11.87 3.35
CA ASN A 63 11.33 12.14 4.79
C ASN A 63 11.94 13.50 5.11
N GLN A 64 12.55 14.18 4.15
CA GLN A 64 13.13 15.52 4.30
C GLN A 64 12.18 16.65 3.93
N VAL A 65 11.03 16.35 3.30
CA VAL A 65 10.08 17.41 2.94
C VAL A 65 9.58 18.08 4.22
N GLY A 66 9.95 19.36 4.42
CA GLY A 66 9.60 20.14 5.60
C GLY A 66 10.47 19.93 6.85
N THR A 67 11.58 19.19 6.76
CA THR A 67 12.54 19.02 7.88
C THR A 67 14.00 19.13 7.40
N THR A 68 14.92 19.52 8.29
CA THR A 68 16.37 19.50 7.96
C THR A 68 16.88 18.07 7.87
N LEU A 69 17.87 17.80 7.01
CA LEU A 69 18.53 16.49 6.93
C LEU A 69 19.12 16.12 8.29
N ALA A 70 18.43 15.24 9.01
CA ALA A 70 18.84 14.72 10.29
C ALA A 70 19.24 13.26 10.15
N TRP A 71 20.28 12.85 10.87
CA TRP A 71 20.76 11.47 10.86
C TRP A 71 19.68 10.40 11.18
N PRO A 72 18.63 10.67 12.00
CA PRO A 72 17.58 9.68 12.23
C PRO A 72 16.75 9.38 10.97
N ASN A 73 16.64 10.31 10.02
CA ASN A 73 15.98 10.08 8.73
C ASN A 73 16.77 9.08 7.87
N ILE A 74 18.11 9.12 7.93
CA ILE A 74 18.97 8.16 7.23
C ILE A 74 18.75 6.76 7.78
N LEU A 75 18.70 6.60 9.10
CA LEU A 75 18.45 5.31 9.75
C LEU A 75 17.08 4.76 9.37
N HIS A 76 16.04 5.61 9.40
CA HIS A 76 14.70 5.23 8.99
C HIS A 76 14.67 4.78 7.52
N SER A 77 15.21 5.57 6.59
CA SER A 77 15.21 5.21 5.17
C SER A 77 16.01 3.96 4.87
N LEU A 78 17.08 3.70 5.64
CA LEU A 78 17.81 2.45 5.53
C LEU A 78 16.94 1.27 5.97
N SER A 79 16.27 1.37 7.13
CA SER A 79 15.37 0.32 7.62
C SER A 79 14.18 0.06 6.68
N ASN A 80 13.59 1.12 6.14
CA ASN A 80 12.45 1.07 5.22
C ASN A 80 12.84 0.49 3.86
N THR A 81 14.15 0.43 3.54
CA THR A 81 14.66 -0.25 2.35
C THR A 81 15.10 -1.68 2.65
N LEU A 82 15.78 -1.89 3.78
CA LEU A 82 16.28 -3.21 4.20
C LEU A 82 15.17 -4.19 4.51
N GLY A 83 14.09 -3.77 5.17
CA GLY A 83 12.95 -4.62 5.46
C GLY A 83 12.37 -5.25 4.18
N PRO A 84 11.91 -4.45 3.22
CA PRO A 84 11.42 -4.94 1.93
C PRO A 84 12.46 -5.75 1.14
N ALA A 85 13.76 -5.42 1.23
CA ALA A 85 14.82 -6.21 0.63
C ALA A 85 14.92 -7.62 1.20
N LEU A 86 14.92 -7.74 2.53
CA LEU A 86 14.90 -9.03 3.23
C LEU A 86 13.63 -9.81 2.87
N GLY A 87 12.48 -9.14 2.82
CA GLY A 87 11.22 -9.70 2.35
C GLY A 87 11.31 -10.26 0.94
N ALA A 88 11.86 -9.49 -0.01
CA ALA A 88 12.00 -9.91 -1.40
C ALA A 88 12.96 -11.10 -1.57
N VAL A 89 14.07 -11.12 -0.83
CA VAL A 89 15.04 -12.24 -0.83
C VAL A 89 14.42 -13.50 -0.25
N ALA A 90 13.79 -13.40 0.93
CA ALA A 90 13.12 -14.53 1.57
C ALA A 90 11.98 -15.08 0.71
N LEU A 91 11.21 -14.20 0.07
CA LEU A 91 10.11 -14.58 -0.82
C LEU A 91 10.62 -15.38 -2.02
N LYS A 92 11.73 -14.96 -2.63
CA LYS A 92 12.38 -15.68 -3.74
C LYS A 92 13.01 -17.01 -3.31
N ALA A 93 13.55 -17.07 -2.10
CA ALA A 93 14.14 -18.30 -1.57
C ALA A 93 13.08 -19.36 -1.25
N LEU A 94 11.94 -18.94 -0.67
CA LEU A 94 10.88 -19.84 -0.20
C LEU A 94 9.86 -20.19 -1.29
N SER A 95 9.60 -19.27 -2.21
CA SER A 95 8.84 -19.54 -3.43
C SER A 95 9.81 -20.08 -4.46
N LYS A 96 9.95 -21.40 -4.56
CA LYS A 96 10.82 -22.09 -5.53
C LYS A 96 10.78 -21.34 -6.88
N ARG A 97 11.96 -20.95 -7.38
CA ARG A 97 12.31 -19.98 -8.44
C ARG A 97 11.38 -19.84 -9.67
N GLU A 98 10.50 -20.82 -9.92
CA GLU A 98 9.62 -20.92 -11.09
C GLU A 98 8.13 -20.90 -10.76
N THR A 99 7.74 -21.02 -9.49
CA THR A 99 6.32 -21.00 -9.09
C THR A 99 5.90 -19.60 -8.69
N GLU A 100 4.87 -19.09 -9.34
CA GLU A 100 4.32 -17.77 -9.05
C GLU A 100 4.03 -17.62 -7.54
N PRO A 101 4.28 -16.44 -6.94
CA PRO A 101 3.99 -16.21 -5.52
C PRO A 101 2.49 -16.38 -5.20
N PHE A 102 1.63 -16.33 -6.23
CA PHE A 102 0.18 -16.56 -6.13
C PHE A 102 -0.29 -17.82 -6.87
N GLY A 103 0.63 -18.63 -7.40
CA GLY A 103 0.29 -19.81 -8.21
C GLY A 103 -0.22 -21.00 -7.38
N CYS A 104 -0.04 -20.96 -6.06
CA CYS A 104 -0.64 -21.91 -5.14
C CYS A 104 -0.87 -21.27 -3.77
N VAL A 105 -1.86 -21.80 -3.02
CA VAL A 105 -2.23 -21.34 -1.66
C VAL A 105 -1.01 -21.29 -0.74
N ARG A 106 -0.12 -22.28 -0.82
CA ARG A 106 1.15 -22.31 -0.07
C ARG A 106 2.04 -21.11 -0.36
N ASN A 107 2.21 -20.72 -1.62
CA ASN A 107 3.04 -19.57 -1.99
C ASN A 107 2.38 -18.25 -1.52
N ALA A 108 1.04 -18.18 -1.50
CA ALA A 108 0.33 -17.03 -0.94
C ALA A 108 0.52 -16.93 0.58
N PHE A 109 0.49 -18.04 1.33
CA PHE A 109 0.81 -18.04 2.76
C PHE A 109 2.28 -17.68 3.04
N VAL A 110 3.22 -18.18 2.25
CA VAL A 110 4.64 -17.79 2.32
C VAL A 110 4.79 -16.29 2.03
N PHE A 111 4.08 -15.78 1.03
CA PHE A 111 4.03 -14.36 0.73
C PHE A 111 3.53 -13.54 1.91
N ILE A 112 2.39 -13.90 2.50
CA ILE A 112 1.84 -13.21 3.66
C ILE A 112 2.82 -13.26 4.82
N ALA A 113 3.32 -14.45 5.19
CA ALA A 113 4.22 -14.63 6.31
C ALA A 113 5.51 -13.81 6.15
N VAL A 114 6.15 -13.84 4.98
CA VAL A 114 7.40 -13.11 4.73
C VAL A 114 7.17 -11.60 4.64
N SER A 115 6.15 -11.18 3.89
CA SER A 115 5.86 -9.75 3.69
C SER A 115 5.48 -9.05 4.99
N VAL A 116 4.69 -9.74 5.83
CA VAL A 116 4.23 -9.22 7.12
C VAL A 116 5.34 -9.31 8.17
N LEU A 117 6.01 -10.45 8.31
CA LEU A 117 6.88 -10.66 9.48
C LEU A 117 8.27 -10.05 9.34
N SER A 118 8.86 -9.99 8.15
CA SER A 118 10.24 -9.48 8.00
C SER A 118 10.28 -8.03 7.51
N ALA A 119 9.51 -7.69 6.47
CA ALA A 119 9.59 -6.36 5.88
C ALA A 119 8.98 -5.27 6.77
N ALA A 120 7.75 -5.49 7.28
CA ALA A 120 7.06 -4.53 8.12
C ALA A 120 7.74 -4.37 9.50
N SER A 121 8.25 -5.46 10.09
CA SER A 121 8.91 -5.41 11.40
C SER A 121 10.19 -4.55 11.39
N VAL A 122 11.06 -4.77 10.40
CA VAL A 122 12.35 -4.05 10.30
C VAL A 122 12.12 -2.57 9.98
N SER A 123 11.17 -2.26 9.10
CA SER A 123 10.76 -0.89 8.80
C SER A 123 10.18 -0.17 10.03
N ALA A 124 9.26 -0.82 10.74
CA ALA A 124 8.64 -0.26 11.94
C ALA A 124 9.63 0.01 13.07
N VAL A 125 10.67 -0.83 13.23
CA VAL A 125 11.75 -0.56 14.20
C VAL A 125 12.47 0.74 13.88
N GLY A 126 12.87 0.97 12.62
CA GLY A 126 13.55 2.22 12.28
C GLY A 126 12.65 3.44 12.33
N GLY A 127 11.34 3.29 12.08
CA GLY A 127 10.33 4.33 12.33
C GLY A 127 10.25 4.75 13.80
N VAL A 128 10.17 3.77 14.71
CA VAL A 128 10.17 4.02 16.16
C VAL A 128 11.49 4.63 16.61
N CYS A 129 12.64 4.10 16.17
CA CYS A 129 13.95 4.68 16.48
C CYS A 129 14.03 6.14 16.03
N LYS A 130 13.58 6.47 14.82
CA LYS A 130 13.55 7.85 14.34
C LYS A 130 12.75 8.77 15.26
N LEU A 131 11.56 8.34 15.70
CA LEU A 131 10.71 9.15 16.57
C LEU A 131 11.31 9.33 17.98
N GLU A 132 11.96 8.30 18.52
CA GLU A 132 12.67 8.38 19.80
C GLU A 132 13.87 9.33 19.75
N LEU A 133 14.69 9.21 18.70
CA LEU A 133 15.88 10.02 18.52
C LEU A 133 15.57 11.50 18.28
N ASN A 134 14.39 11.79 17.72
CA ASN A 134 13.87 13.14 17.58
C ASN A 134 13.17 13.65 18.86
N GLY A 135 13.10 12.86 19.93
CA GLY A 135 12.47 13.24 21.20
C GLY A 135 10.94 13.35 21.14
N VAL A 136 10.32 12.81 20.09
CA VAL A 136 8.87 12.91 19.87
C VAL A 136 8.11 11.78 20.57
N LEU A 137 8.75 10.62 20.77
CA LEU A 137 8.11 9.42 21.29
C LEU A 137 8.52 9.11 22.74
N LEU A 138 7.51 8.94 23.60
CA LEU A 138 7.71 8.45 24.97
C LEU A 138 7.98 6.95 25.00
N ALA A 139 8.81 6.49 25.94
CA ALA A 139 9.16 5.08 26.08
C ALA A 139 7.92 4.17 26.30
N SER A 140 6.86 4.68 26.91
CA SER A 140 5.59 3.97 27.12
C SER A 140 4.78 3.76 25.85
N GLN A 141 5.02 4.56 24.80
CA GLN A 141 4.29 4.53 23.52
C GLN A 141 4.99 3.71 22.43
N ARG A 142 6.17 3.16 22.73
CA ARG A 142 7.02 2.43 21.78
C ARG A 142 6.29 1.28 21.10
N LEU A 143 5.67 0.41 21.91
CA LEU A 143 5.01 -0.79 21.40
C LEU A 143 3.77 -0.45 20.58
N ASP A 144 2.95 0.51 21.04
CA ASP A 144 1.75 0.95 20.31
C ASP A 144 2.12 1.58 18.96
N THR A 145 3.14 2.44 18.94
CA THR A 145 3.63 3.07 17.71
C THR A 145 4.24 2.05 16.76
N TRP A 146 5.02 1.10 17.28
CA TRP A 146 5.57 -0.01 16.50
C TRP A 146 4.45 -0.84 15.86
N LEU A 147 3.43 -1.22 16.63
CA LEU A 147 2.30 -2.02 16.13
C LEU A 147 1.51 -1.28 15.04
N LYS A 148 1.28 0.03 15.21
CA LYS A 148 0.63 0.87 14.20
C LYS A 148 1.43 0.93 12.89
N MET A 149 2.74 1.18 12.98
CA MET A 149 3.62 1.24 11.81
C MET A 149 3.76 -0.13 11.14
N PHE A 150 3.92 -1.19 11.93
CA PHE A 150 3.96 -2.57 11.46
C PHE A 150 2.69 -2.93 10.69
N THR A 151 1.52 -2.64 11.25
CA THR A 151 0.23 -2.97 10.62
C THR A 151 0.05 -2.18 9.32
N SER A 152 0.45 -0.90 9.31
CA SER A 152 0.42 -0.06 8.10
C SER A 152 1.28 -0.61 6.96
N ASP A 153 2.53 -0.97 7.27
CA ASP A 153 3.47 -1.52 6.30
C ASP A 153 3.03 -2.90 5.82
N ALA A 154 2.48 -3.72 6.72
CA ALA A 154 1.92 -5.03 6.38
C ALA A 154 0.74 -4.91 5.41
N ILE A 155 -0.23 -4.03 5.70
CA ILE A 155 -1.38 -3.81 4.80
C ILE A 155 -0.92 -3.25 3.46
N GLY A 156 0.01 -2.28 3.47
CA GLY A 156 0.63 -1.73 2.27
C GLY A 156 1.27 -2.80 1.39
N ALA A 157 2.08 -3.68 2.01
CA ALA A 157 2.70 -4.80 1.31
C ALA A 157 1.69 -5.78 0.74
N LEU A 158 0.66 -6.15 1.50
CA LEU A 158 -0.36 -7.12 1.09
C LEU A 158 -1.26 -6.60 -0.04
N VAL A 159 -1.51 -5.29 -0.11
CA VAL A 159 -2.40 -4.70 -1.11
C VAL A 159 -1.63 -4.26 -2.36
N VAL A 160 -0.50 -3.56 -2.19
CA VAL A 160 0.19 -2.89 -3.30
C VAL A 160 1.19 -3.81 -4.01
N THR A 161 1.86 -4.71 -3.30
CA THR A 161 2.80 -5.66 -3.91
C THR A 161 2.16 -6.55 -4.97
N PRO A 162 1.04 -7.27 -4.71
CA PRO A 162 0.41 -8.08 -5.73
C PRO A 162 -0.03 -7.23 -6.94
N ALA A 163 -0.57 -6.03 -6.70
CA ALA A 163 -0.95 -5.10 -7.75
C ALA A 163 0.21 -4.82 -8.70
N LEU A 164 1.34 -4.40 -8.13
CA LEU A 164 2.55 -4.09 -8.88
C LEU A 164 3.04 -5.31 -9.67
N LEU A 165 3.09 -6.49 -9.05
CA LEU A 165 3.56 -7.70 -9.72
C LEU A 165 2.64 -8.14 -10.86
N THR A 166 1.31 -8.01 -10.71
CA THR A 166 0.35 -8.29 -11.79
C THR A 166 0.53 -7.30 -12.95
N TRP A 167 0.73 -6.01 -12.64
CA TRP A 167 1.01 -4.97 -13.64
C TRP A 167 2.28 -5.25 -14.43
N VAL A 168 3.39 -5.56 -13.74
CA VAL A 168 4.68 -5.85 -14.38
C VAL A 168 4.59 -7.02 -15.34
N ARG A 169 3.89 -8.09 -14.93
CA ARG A 169 3.70 -9.29 -15.77
C ARG A 169 2.86 -9.02 -17.01
N SER A 170 1.88 -8.14 -16.88
CA SER A 170 0.86 -7.94 -17.90
C SER A 170 1.10 -6.72 -18.78
N ALA A 171 2.08 -5.88 -18.45
CA ALA A 171 2.38 -4.59 -19.10
C ALA A 171 2.47 -4.67 -20.64
N GLY A 172 3.00 -5.77 -21.19
CA GLY A 172 3.11 -5.98 -22.64
C GLY A 172 1.77 -6.33 -23.33
N ARG A 173 0.92 -7.15 -22.70
CA ARG A 173 -0.36 -7.60 -23.27
C ARG A 173 -1.50 -6.60 -23.03
N ILE A 174 -1.36 -5.75 -22.02
CA ILE A 174 -2.42 -4.86 -21.53
C ILE A 174 -2.42 -3.50 -22.21
N ARG A 175 -1.26 -2.93 -22.56
CA ARG A 175 -1.17 -1.64 -23.26
C ARG A 175 -2.00 -1.61 -24.55
N LEU A 176 -2.14 -2.76 -25.22
CA LEU A 176 -2.91 -2.90 -26.45
C LEU A 176 -4.42 -3.09 -26.22
N ARG A 177 -4.85 -3.56 -25.04
CA ARG A 177 -6.25 -3.94 -24.78
C ARG A 177 -7.00 -2.93 -23.91
N LEU A 178 -6.33 -2.25 -22.95
CA LEU A 178 -6.99 -1.24 -22.10
C LEU A 178 -7.30 0.07 -22.82
N PHE A 179 -6.46 0.47 -23.78
CA PHE A 179 -6.64 1.71 -24.52
C PHE A 179 -7.49 1.55 -25.79
N THR A 180 -7.88 0.31 -26.11
CA THR A 180 -8.67 -0.01 -27.31
C THR A 180 -10.11 -0.43 -26.99
N THR A 181 -10.42 -0.79 -25.75
CA THR A 181 -11.79 -1.12 -25.33
C THR A 181 -12.31 -0.19 -24.24
N VAL A 182 -13.52 0.34 -24.46
CA VAL A 182 -14.23 1.23 -23.53
C VAL A 182 -14.65 0.47 -22.26
N GLU A 183 -14.96 -0.82 -22.39
CA GLU A 183 -15.55 -1.67 -21.35
C GLU A 183 -14.79 -1.66 -20.00
N PRO A 184 -13.47 -1.94 -19.92
CA PRO A 184 -12.74 -1.92 -18.64
C PRO A 184 -12.62 -0.53 -18.00
N LEU A 185 -12.58 0.55 -18.80
CA LEU A 185 -12.56 1.93 -18.31
C LEU A 185 -13.92 2.34 -17.73
N SER A 186 -15.01 1.95 -18.38
CA SER A 186 -16.36 2.18 -17.86
C SER A 186 -16.63 1.42 -16.55
N ILE A 187 -16.16 0.17 -16.43
CA ILE A 187 -16.29 -0.60 -15.18
C ILE A 187 -15.47 0.06 -14.06
N LEU A 188 -14.25 0.51 -14.35
CA LEU A 188 -13.42 1.26 -13.43
C LEU A 188 -14.12 2.54 -12.93
N ALA A 189 -14.67 3.33 -13.85
CA ALA A 189 -15.39 4.55 -13.52
C ALA A 189 -16.63 4.28 -12.66
N VAL A 190 -17.40 3.23 -12.97
CA VAL A 190 -18.59 2.85 -12.18
C VAL A 190 -18.21 2.41 -10.78
N VAL A 191 -17.19 1.56 -10.60
CA VAL A 191 -16.78 1.09 -9.27
C VAL A 191 -16.20 2.23 -8.44
N LEU A 192 -15.42 3.14 -9.04
CA LEU A 192 -14.92 4.33 -8.35
C LEU A 192 -16.03 5.32 -7.99
N ALA A 193 -17.01 5.52 -8.88
CA ALA A 193 -18.18 6.35 -8.59
C ALA A 193 -18.99 5.77 -7.43
N ILE A 194 -19.23 4.45 -7.43
CA ILE A 194 -19.89 3.76 -6.33
C ILE A 194 -19.07 3.93 -5.04
N ALA A 195 -17.78 3.63 -5.05
CA ALA A 195 -16.92 3.80 -3.87
C ALA A 195 -16.92 5.26 -3.36
N TRP A 196 -16.86 6.25 -4.24
CA TRP A 196 -16.96 7.66 -3.88
C TRP A 196 -18.29 7.97 -3.21
N THR A 197 -19.41 7.57 -3.82
CA THR A 197 -20.74 7.80 -3.22
C THR A 197 -20.88 7.13 -1.86
N LEU A 198 -20.31 5.93 -1.66
CA LEU A 198 -20.41 5.19 -0.40
C LEU A 198 -19.55 5.76 0.72
N PHE A 199 -18.33 6.21 0.40
CA PHE A 199 -17.33 6.56 1.41
C PHE A 199 -17.09 8.06 1.56
N ALA A 200 -17.43 8.89 0.57
CA ALA A 200 -17.19 10.34 0.61
C ALA A 200 -18.39 11.16 1.11
N HIS A 201 -19.51 10.54 1.50
CA HIS A 201 -20.72 11.23 1.95
C HIS A 201 -21.19 10.70 3.32
N GLN A 202 -21.82 11.58 4.11
CA GLN A 202 -22.38 11.25 5.41
C GLN A 202 -23.78 10.66 5.23
N HIS A 203 -23.89 9.34 5.29
CA HIS A 203 -25.15 8.63 5.10
C HIS A 203 -25.83 8.39 6.45
N HIS A 204 -26.42 9.42 7.04
CA HIS A 204 -27.10 9.30 8.34
C HIS A 204 -28.36 8.41 8.28
N GLU A 205 -29.01 8.27 7.13
CA GLU A 205 -30.29 7.55 7.00
C GLU A 205 -30.22 6.22 6.21
N LEU A 206 -29.27 6.08 5.28
CA LEU A 206 -29.09 4.86 4.46
C LEU A 206 -28.37 3.72 5.20
N MET A 207 -27.91 3.95 6.42
CA MET A 207 -27.02 3.07 7.21
C MET A 207 -27.72 2.32 8.35
N ALA A 208 -29.06 2.45 8.50
CA ALA A 208 -29.82 1.69 9.50
C ALA A 208 -29.93 0.19 9.18
N GLY A 209 -29.67 -0.19 7.93
CA GLY A 209 -29.50 -1.58 7.51
C GLY A 209 -28.12 -1.76 6.91
N TRP A 210 -27.60 -2.97 6.97
CA TRP A 210 -26.30 -3.36 6.44
C TRP A 210 -26.19 -3.61 4.89
N PRO A 211 -27.13 -3.26 3.97
CA PRO A 211 -27.06 -3.76 2.60
C PRO A 211 -26.03 -3.08 1.69
N LEU A 212 -25.53 -1.87 2.00
CA LEU A 212 -24.74 -1.10 1.03
C LEU A 212 -23.29 -1.58 0.87
N ALA A 213 -22.64 -1.98 1.97
CA ALA A 213 -21.33 -2.62 1.93
C ALA A 213 -21.40 -4.02 1.30
N LEU A 214 -22.50 -4.74 1.51
CA LEU A 214 -22.79 -6.02 0.85
C LEU A 214 -23.09 -5.84 -0.64
N ALA A 215 -23.72 -4.75 -1.07
CA ALA A 215 -23.97 -4.42 -2.48
C ALA A 215 -22.69 -4.06 -3.24
N PHE A 216 -21.64 -3.64 -2.54
CA PHE A 216 -20.31 -3.44 -3.11
C PHE A 216 -19.65 -4.76 -3.53
N PHE A 217 -19.95 -5.85 -2.81
CA PHE A 217 -19.39 -7.18 -3.06
C PHE A 217 -19.76 -7.76 -4.44
N PRO A 218 -21.04 -7.81 -4.88
CA PRO A 218 -21.40 -8.27 -6.20
C PRO A 218 -20.90 -7.32 -7.31
N CYS A 219 -20.74 -6.02 -7.04
CA CYS A 219 -20.11 -5.10 -8.00
C CYS A 219 -18.63 -5.43 -8.20
N MET A 220 -17.88 -5.68 -7.12
CA MET A 220 -16.50 -6.15 -7.21
C MET A 220 -16.39 -7.53 -7.86
N LEU A 221 -17.34 -8.44 -7.58
CA LEU A 221 -17.38 -9.76 -8.19
C LEU A 221 -17.68 -9.69 -9.70
N TRP A 222 -18.60 -8.81 -10.10
CA TRP A 222 -18.93 -8.56 -11.49
C TRP A 222 -17.75 -7.94 -12.24
N ALA A 223 -17.08 -6.95 -11.63
CA ALA A 223 -15.82 -6.43 -12.13
C ALA A 223 -14.74 -7.53 -12.22
N ALA A 224 -14.68 -8.45 -11.24
CA ALA A 224 -13.74 -9.58 -11.22
C ALA A 224 -13.90 -10.51 -12.43
N ILE A 225 -15.14 -10.74 -12.84
CA ILE A 225 -15.48 -11.66 -13.94
C ILE A 225 -15.25 -11.02 -15.30
N ARG A 226 -15.52 -9.71 -15.45
CA ARG A 226 -15.49 -9.01 -16.76
C ARG A 226 -14.19 -8.31 -17.08
N THR A 227 -13.39 -7.98 -16.07
CA THR A 227 -12.24 -7.09 -16.24
C THR A 227 -10.94 -7.88 -16.12
N PRO A 228 -9.90 -7.58 -16.92
CA PRO A 228 -8.60 -8.19 -16.74
C PRO A 228 -8.11 -8.00 -15.30
N THR A 229 -7.45 -9.02 -14.73
CA THR A 229 -6.97 -9.03 -13.33
C THR A 229 -6.23 -7.75 -12.95
N VAL A 230 -5.45 -7.16 -13.85
CA VAL A 230 -4.76 -5.89 -13.61
C VAL A 230 -5.69 -4.72 -13.26
N VAL A 231 -6.87 -4.63 -13.87
CA VAL A 231 -7.83 -3.56 -13.53
C VAL A 231 -8.39 -3.76 -12.13
N LEU A 232 -8.69 -5.00 -11.75
CA LEU A 232 -9.11 -5.32 -10.38
C LEU A 232 -8.04 -5.02 -9.34
N VAL A 233 -6.82 -5.44 -9.57
CA VAL A 233 -5.75 -5.22 -8.58
C VAL A 233 -5.34 -3.74 -8.54
N SER A 234 -5.71 -2.92 -9.53
CA SER A 234 -5.63 -1.45 -9.45
C SER A 234 -6.79 -0.83 -8.66
N LEU A 235 -7.99 -1.40 -8.78
CA LEU A 235 -9.20 -0.93 -8.12
C LEU A 235 -9.13 -1.11 -6.60
N ILE A 236 -8.62 -2.26 -6.14
CA ILE A 236 -8.55 -2.60 -4.72
C ILE A 236 -7.84 -1.50 -3.89
N PRO A 237 -6.62 -1.05 -4.20
CA PRO A 237 -5.97 0.02 -3.44
C PRO A 237 -6.69 1.38 -3.54
N LEU A 238 -7.30 1.71 -4.68
CA LEU A 238 -8.05 2.96 -4.84
C LEU A 238 -9.31 2.99 -3.97
N VAL A 239 -10.09 1.90 -4.00
CA VAL A 239 -11.29 1.74 -3.17
C VAL A 239 -10.92 1.70 -1.69
N ALA A 240 -9.85 0.97 -1.33
CA ALA A 240 -9.36 0.95 0.05
C ALA A 240 -8.94 2.34 0.52
N GLY A 241 -8.26 3.12 -0.33
CA GLY A 241 -7.92 4.52 -0.05
C GLY A 241 -9.15 5.39 0.20
N LEU A 242 -10.16 5.32 -0.68
CA LEU A 242 -11.42 6.05 -0.52
C LEU A 242 -12.16 5.66 0.78
N ALA A 243 -12.23 4.36 1.08
CA ALA A 243 -12.86 3.88 2.31
C ALA A 243 -12.15 4.40 3.56
N LEU A 244 -10.82 4.41 3.56
CA LEU A 244 -10.01 4.91 4.66
C LEU A 244 -10.16 6.42 4.84
N THR A 245 -10.06 7.20 3.76
CA THR A 245 -10.27 8.65 3.80
C THR A 245 -11.68 8.99 4.27
N GLY A 246 -12.69 8.25 3.81
CA GLY A 246 -14.07 8.38 4.30
C GLY A 246 -14.15 8.18 5.81
N THR A 247 -13.62 7.04 6.29
CA THR A 247 -13.64 6.65 7.71
C THR A 247 -13.01 7.70 8.61
N ILE A 248 -11.82 8.20 8.23
CA ILE A 248 -11.09 9.22 9.02
C ILE A 248 -11.88 10.52 9.13
N ASN A 249 -12.58 10.93 8.07
CA ASN A 249 -13.40 12.13 8.06
C ASN A 249 -14.78 11.95 8.71
N GLY A 250 -15.05 10.80 9.33
CA GLY A 250 -16.38 10.50 9.88
C GLY A 250 -17.45 10.32 8.79
N LEU A 251 -17.04 10.02 7.56
CA LEU A 251 -17.88 9.81 6.39
C LEU A 251 -18.00 8.31 6.07
N GLY A 252 -19.06 7.95 5.35
CA GLY A 252 -19.32 6.56 4.98
C GLY A 252 -19.64 5.63 6.15
N PRO A 253 -19.79 4.32 5.88
CA PRO A 253 -20.29 3.33 6.84
C PRO A 253 -19.43 3.17 8.09
N PHE A 254 -18.12 3.36 7.96
CA PHE A 254 -17.17 3.09 9.04
C PHE A 254 -16.83 4.35 9.87
N GLY A 255 -17.03 5.55 9.32
CA GLY A 255 -16.81 6.80 10.05
C GLY A 255 -17.79 6.99 11.22
N VAL A 256 -19.04 6.53 11.05
CA VAL A 256 -20.07 6.56 12.10
C VAL A 256 -19.72 5.62 13.28
N MET A 257 -19.02 4.51 13.03
CA MET A 257 -18.60 3.59 14.10
C MET A 257 -17.43 4.12 14.94
N TYR A 258 -16.48 4.84 14.33
CA TYR A 258 -15.32 5.42 15.03
C TYR A 258 -15.74 6.36 16.17
N PHE A 259 -16.78 7.17 15.95
CA PHE A 259 -17.31 8.11 16.94
C PHE A 259 -18.23 7.48 17.99
N ARG A 260 -18.78 6.28 17.76
CA ARG A 260 -19.64 5.60 18.76
C ARG A 260 -18.88 4.91 19.89
N HIS A 261 -17.57 4.68 19.75
CA HIS A 261 -16.73 4.03 20.77
C HIS A 261 -15.78 5.02 21.47
N SER A 262 -15.85 6.31 21.15
CA SER A 262 -15.02 7.38 21.71
C SER A 262 -15.80 8.35 22.61
N VAL A 263 -17.01 7.95 23.05
CA VAL A 263 -17.84 8.66 24.04
C VAL A 263 -18.14 7.73 25.20
#